data_AF-K3WEF8-F1
#
_entry.id   AF-K3WEF8-F1
#
_cell.length_a   1.000
_cell.length_b   1.000
_cell.length_c   1.000
_cell.angle_alpha   90.00
_cell.angle_beta   90.00
_cell.angle_gamma   90.00
#
_symmetry.space_group_name_H-M   'P 1'
#
loop_
_entity.id
_entity.type
_entity.pdbx_description
1 polymer ?
#
loop_
_entity_poly.entity_id
_entity_poly.type
_entity_poly.pdbx_seq_one_letter_code
_entity_poly.pdbx_strand_id
1 'polypeptide(L)'
;MAQKRKTASKKATPAKVATATEIAAQPETLQQEVLRHFAKTMYFNDLWKSFLSKLAGLVVFMSYVMVQRMRESDGGLGFIALFEVLSVIIAIATAIFLRRFFSPMLAFKLAFTLSLLQSFWWGASYYARYMEQDPKVGDLWPDQFAFGTMYFVMIWISDRFMLGTQDVAQQNAQDVQEVLQKVQRTNEGKMLYRDQPAWADVPKIPQDDGPNPVVRIAYSESFTDVMDVFRGVLKLNEYSERTLNLTLDVIDENPANYTAWHFRRKVLEALSANLYDELQYTERMAIAHPKNYQIWHHRREICSMLKDGSAEKAFSAKAITGDSKNYHAWAHRQWAILTFDLWDGELAYIDSMLEDDVRNNSAWNQRWFVLKHTTSLDVSEREREVEYALTKIDIAVHNESPWNYIRGLVRGHEDHFAPRLIPKFQTLLETYPDCIFAAGLLVDLYAKQATDDALAAAHQLIDTLMNDTDRVRQAYWLFRKGSLKAAA
;
A
#
# COMPACT_ATOMS: atom_id res chain seq x y z
N MET A 1 -44.44 11.87 -20.86
CA MET A 1 -43.17 12.55 -21.17
C MET A 1 -42.37 12.72 -19.89
N ALA A 2 -41.04 12.67 -19.99
CA ALA A 2 -40.03 12.80 -18.92
C ALA A 2 -39.72 11.55 -18.06
N GLN A 3 -39.06 10.58 -18.71
CA GLN A 3 -38.29 9.52 -18.08
C GLN A 3 -36.95 10.12 -17.60
N LYS A 4 -36.82 10.38 -16.29
CA LYS A 4 -35.54 10.83 -15.69
C LYS A 4 -34.54 9.66 -15.69
N ARG A 5 -33.52 9.77 -16.55
CA ARG A 5 -32.31 8.94 -16.56
C ARG A 5 -31.62 9.01 -15.20
N LYS A 6 -31.67 7.92 -14.42
CA LYS A 6 -30.68 7.64 -13.37
C LYS A 6 -29.42 7.08 -14.06
N THR A 7 -28.43 7.92 -14.30
CA THR A 7 -27.06 7.47 -14.60
C THR A 7 -26.42 7.01 -13.29
N ALA A 8 -26.67 5.74 -12.94
CA ALA A 8 -25.86 5.04 -11.96
C ALA A 8 -24.48 4.81 -12.56
N SER A 9 -23.49 5.57 -12.10
CA SER A 9 -22.08 5.23 -12.24
C SER A 9 -21.82 3.93 -11.48
N LYS A 10 -22.05 2.79 -12.15
CA LYS A 10 -21.50 1.50 -11.71
C LYS A 10 -19.98 1.61 -11.84
N LYS A 11 -19.29 1.97 -10.75
CA LYS A 11 -17.90 1.54 -10.54
C LYS A 11 -17.89 0.03 -10.77
N ALA A 12 -17.07 -0.44 -11.70
CA ALA A 12 -16.86 -1.86 -11.91
C ALA A 12 -16.33 -2.44 -10.60
N THR A 13 -17.19 -3.17 -9.89
CA THR A 13 -16.79 -3.99 -8.76
C THR A 13 -15.78 -5.01 -9.29
N PRO A 14 -14.58 -5.15 -8.69
CA PRO A 14 -13.68 -6.24 -9.07
C PRO A 14 -14.46 -7.55 -8.92
N ALA A 15 -14.32 -8.44 -9.90
CA ALA A 15 -14.96 -9.75 -9.90
C ALA A 15 -14.79 -10.37 -8.50
N LYS A 16 -15.90 -10.82 -7.90
CA LYS A 16 -15.87 -11.55 -6.63
C LYS A 16 -14.80 -12.63 -6.77
N VAL A 17 -13.73 -12.52 -5.99
CA VAL A 17 -12.74 -13.58 -5.84
C VAL A 17 -13.54 -14.80 -5.40
N ALA A 18 -13.56 -15.83 -6.25
CA ALA A 18 -14.24 -17.08 -5.95
C ALA A 18 -13.75 -17.58 -4.58
N THR A 19 -14.69 -17.96 -3.72
CA THR A 19 -14.33 -18.49 -2.40
C THR A 19 -13.54 -19.79 -2.56
N ALA A 20 -12.62 -20.12 -1.65
CA ALA A 20 -11.81 -21.35 -1.72
C ALA A 20 -12.67 -22.61 -1.94
N THR A 21 -13.92 -22.60 -1.47
CA THR A 21 -14.95 -23.63 -1.67
C THR A 21 -15.46 -23.73 -3.11
N GLU A 22 -15.65 -22.61 -3.82
CA GLU A 22 -16.06 -22.59 -5.24
C GLU A 22 -14.92 -23.04 -6.16
N ILE A 23 -13.67 -22.69 -5.83
CA ILE A 23 -12.48 -23.10 -6.58
C ILE A 23 -12.27 -24.62 -6.49
N ALA A 24 -12.51 -25.22 -5.33
CA ALA A 24 -12.40 -26.67 -5.12
C ALA A 24 -13.48 -27.49 -5.86
N ALA A 25 -14.64 -26.88 -6.16
CA ALA A 25 -15.76 -27.59 -6.78
C ALA A 25 -15.60 -27.76 -8.32
N GLN A 26 -14.92 -26.83 -9.00
CA GLN A 26 -14.66 -26.91 -10.45
C GLN A 26 -13.29 -26.31 -10.83
N PRO A 27 -12.19 -27.02 -10.53
CA PRO A 27 -10.84 -26.49 -10.72
C PRO A 27 -10.48 -26.20 -12.19
N GLU A 28 -10.87 -27.08 -13.12
CA GLU A 28 -10.52 -26.95 -14.54
C GLU A 28 -11.29 -25.82 -15.25
N THR A 29 -12.56 -25.59 -14.89
CA THR A 29 -13.37 -24.54 -15.52
C THR A 29 -12.89 -23.16 -15.08
N LEU A 30 -12.56 -22.99 -13.80
CA LEU A 30 -11.99 -21.75 -13.28
C LEU A 30 -10.60 -21.48 -13.84
N GLN A 31 -9.74 -22.51 -13.96
CA GLN A 31 -8.44 -22.39 -14.62
C GLN A 31 -8.58 -21.89 -16.05
N GLN A 32 -9.49 -22.50 -16.83
CA GLN A 32 -9.75 -22.08 -18.20
C GLN A 32 -10.29 -20.65 -18.26
N GLU A 33 -11.17 -20.25 -17.34
CA GLU A 33 -11.74 -18.90 -17.32
C GLU A 33 -10.68 -17.84 -16.98
N VAL A 34 -9.83 -18.11 -16.00
CA VAL A 34 -8.75 -17.21 -15.56
C VAL A 34 -7.66 -17.10 -16.63
N LEU A 35 -7.23 -18.22 -17.21
CA LEU A 35 -6.29 -18.20 -18.34
C LEU A 35 -6.89 -17.50 -19.56
N ARG A 36 -8.18 -17.68 -19.83
CA ARG A 36 -8.89 -16.97 -20.90
C ARG A 36 -8.97 -15.49 -20.63
N HIS A 37 -9.20 -15.07 -19.38
CA HIS A 37 -9.20 -13.66 -18.99
C HIS A 37 -7.80 -13.06 -19.12
N PHE A 38 -6.77 -13.74 -18.62
CA PHE A 38 -5.36 -13.35 -18.76
C PHE A 38 -4.95 -13.21 -20.23
N ALA A 39 -5.26 -14.21 -21.06
CA ALA A 39 -4.98 -14.20 -22.50
C ALA A 39 -5.71 -13.05 -23.22
N LYS A 40 -6.96 -12.77 -22.86
CA LYS A 40 -7.71 -11.62 -23.39
C LYS A 40 -7.06 -10.29 -22.99
N THR A 41 -6.63 -10.14 -21.73
CA THR A 41 -5.94 -8.92 -21.26
C THR A 41 -4.62 -8.71 -21.98
N MET A 42 -3.82 -9.76 -22.13
CA MET A 42 -2.57 -9.72 -22.90
C MET A 42 -2.81 -9.34 -24.36
N TYR A 43 -3.76 -10.01 -25.02
CA TYR A 43 -4.13 -9.73 -26.42
C TYR A 43 -4.61 -8.29 -26.61
N PHE A 44 -5.49 -7.80 -25.72
CA PHE A 44 -5.98 -6.43 -25.76
C PHE A 44 -4.84 -5.43 -25.59
N ASN A 45 -3.95 -5.65 -24.62
CA ASN A 45 -2.82 -4.77 -24.38
C ASN A 45 -1.84 -4.75 -25.55
N ASP A 46 -1.60 -5.88 -26.22
CA ASP A 46 -0.76 -5.92 -27.42
C ASP A 46 -1.40 -5.22 -28.61
N LEU A 47 -2.71 -5.39 -28.80
CA LEU A 47 -3.48 -4.65 -29.81
C LEU A 47 -3.44 -3.14 -29.54
N TRP A 48 -3.61 -2.75 -28.26
CA TRP A 48 -3.56 -1.35 -27.82
C TRP A 48 -2.17 -0.74 -27.99
N LYS A 49 -1.10 -1.46 -27.61
CA LYS A 49 0.30 -1.06 -27.86
C LYS A 49 0.58 -0.89 -29.36
N SER A 50 0.07 -1.79 -30.20
CA SER A 50 0.21 -1.70 -31.66
C SER A 50 -0.49 -0.46 -32.21
N PHE A 51 -1.72 -0.19 -31.76
CA PHE A 51 -2.48 1.01 -32.12
C PHE A 51 -1.74 2.30 -31.68
N LEU A 52 -1.36 2.39 -30.40
CA LEU A 52 -0.66 3.54 -29.84
C LEU A 52 0.71 3.77 -30.52
N SER A 53 1.43 2.71 -30.88
CA SER A 53 2.69 2.84 -31.63
C SER A 53 2.47 3.46 -33.02
N LYS A 54 1.38 3.11 -33.69
CA LYS A 54 1.05 3.65 -35.03
C LYS A 54 0.65 5.13 -34.98
N LEU A 55 0.15 5.61 -33.85
CA LEU A 55 -0.15 7.04 -33.66
C LEU A 55 1.09 7.94 -33.71
N ALA A 56 2.31 7.42 -33.54
CA ALA A 56 3.54 8.17 -33.82
C ALA A 56 3.57 8.68 -35.28
N GLY A 57 3.03 7.90 -36.22
CA GLY A 57 2.89 8.31 -37.63
C GLY A 57 1.95 9.50 -37.81
N LEU A 58 0.92 9.62 -36.96
CA LEU A 58 0.04 10.79 -36.96
C LEU A 58 0.77 12.05 -36.49
N VAL A 59 1.62 11.93 -35.45
CA VAL A 59 2.46 13.06 -34.99
C VAL A 59 3.39 13.50 -36.12
N VAL A 60 4.07 12.57 -36.79
CA VAL A 60 4.95 12.87 -37.94
C VAL A 60 4.17 13.56 -39.07
N PHE A 61 2.97 13.05 -39.39
CA PHE A 61 2.12 13.65 -40.42
C PHE A 61 1.66 15.07 -40.04
N MET A 62 1.20 15.29 -38.81
CA MET A 62 0.76 16.61 -38.36
C MET A 62 1.92 17.61 -38.31
N SER A 63 3.10 17.16 -37.84
CA SER A 63 4.33 17.96 -37.90
C SER A 63 4.72 18.31 -39.34
N TYR A 64 4.58 17.38 -40.29
CA TYR A 64 4.81 17.66 -41.71
C TYR A 64 3.81 18.67 -42.28
N VAL A 65 2.52 18.52 -41.98
CA VAL A 65 1.47 19.47 -42.43
C VAL A 65 1.74 20.87 -41.90
N MET A 66 2.13 21.01 -40.63
CA MET A 66 2.51 22.32 -40.08
C MET A 66 3.74 22.88 -40.77
N VAL A 67 4.77 22.07 -41.04
CA VAL A 67 5.94 22.51 -41.81
C VAL A 67 5.60 22.96 -43.23
N GLN A 68 4.68 22.30 -43.93
CA GLN A 68 4.27 22.73 -45.27
C GLN A 68 3.47 24.04 -45.24
N ARG A 69 2.53 24.19 -44.31
CA ARG A 69 1.80 25.46 -44.13
C ARG A 69 2.74 26.62 -43.85
N MET A 70 3.83 26.36 -43.11
CA MET A 70 4.84 27.39 -42.82
C MET A 70 5.68 27.79 -44.04
N ARG A 71 5.86 26.91 -45.03
CA ARG A 71 6.56 27.29 -46.27
C ARG A 71 5.78 28.28 -47.10
N GLU A 72 4.46 28.32 -46.93
CA GLU A 72 3.54 29.21 -47.62
C GLU A 72 3.26 30.50 -46.83
N SER A 73 3.82 30.67 -45.63
CA SER A 73 3.63 31.86 -44.80
C SER A 73 4.82 32.83 -44.86
N ASP A 74 4.53 34.13 -44.71
CA ASP A 74 5.51 35.22 -44.85
C ASP A 74 6.63 35.23 -43.77
N GLY A 75 6.55 34.36 -42.76
CA GLY A 75 7.42 34.35 -41.57
C GLY A 75 8.67 33.46 -41.63
N GLY A 76 8.86 32.67 -42.69
CA GLY A 76 10.04 31.82 -42.89
C GLY A 76 10.10 30.52 -42.05
N LEU A 77 11.04 29.63 -42.41
CA LEU A 77 11.18 28.24 -41.94
C LEU A 77 11.87 28.05 -40.56
N GLY A 78 12.03 29.11 -39.78
CA GLY A 78 12.95 29.19 -38.62
C GLY A 78 12.61 28.31 -37.40
N PHE A 79 12.67 28.89 -36.20
CA PHE A 79 12.53 28.24 -34.87
C PHE A 79 11.32 27.27 -34.77
N ILE A 80 10.28 27.49 -35.56
CA ILE A 80 9.08 26.66 -35.58
C ILE A 80 9.32 25.29 -36.24
N ALA A 81 10.20 25.17 -37.24
CA ALA A 81 10.61 23.87 -37.77
C ALA A 81 11.35 23.03 -36.71
N LEU A 82 12.11 23.68 -35.82
CA LEU A 82 12.76 23.02 -34.69
C LEU A 82 11.73 22.49 -33.67
N PHE A 83 10.63 23.22 -33.45
CA PHE A 83 9.52 22.76 -32.61
C PHE A 83 8.87 21.47 -33.16
N GLU A 84 8.70 21.38 -34.47
CA GLU A 84 8.14 20.18 -35.12
C GLU A 84 9.14 19.02 -35.17
N VAL A 85 10.43 19.29 -35.36
CA VAL A 85 11.49 18.28 -35.21
C VAL A 85 11.48 17.71 -33.78
N LEU A 86 11.29 18.57 -32.78
CA LEU A 86 11.15 18.15 -31.38
C LEU A 86 9.93 17.24 -31.18
N SER A 87 8.76 17.55 -31.78
CA SER A 87 7.58 16.67 -31.78
C SER A 87 7.89 15.26 -32.30
N VAL A 88 8.62 15.17 -33.41
CA VAL A 88 8.99 13.89 -34.04
C VAL A 88 9.97 13.11 -33.17
N ILE A 89 10.98 13.76 -32.58
CA ILE A 89 11.93 13.09 -31.68
C ILE A 89 11.22 12.55 -30.44
N ILE A 90 10.31 13.35 -29.83
CA ILE A 90 9.48 12.89 -28.71
C ILE A 90 8.66 11.66 -29.13
N ALA A 91 8.04 11.69 -30.31
CA ALA A 91 7.23 10.57 -30.80
C ALA A 91 8.06 9.29 -31.00
N ILE A 92 9.26 9.39 -31.58
CA ILE A 92 10.16 8.26 -31.77
C ILE A 92 10.60 7.68 -30.41
N ALA A 93 11.08 8.54 -29.49
CA ALA A 93 11.50 8.11 -28.16
C ALA A 93 10.34 7.45 -27.38
N THR A 94 9.13 8.01 -27.49
CA THR A 94 7.91 7.47 -26.88
C THR A 94 7.53 6.11 -27.47
N ALA A 95 7.65 5.92 -28.78
CA ALA A 95 7.38 4.64 -29.43
C ALA A 95 8.39 3.56 -29.01
N ILE A 96 9.67 3.92 -28.87
CA ILE A 96 10.73 3.04 -28.35
C ILE A 96 10.43 2.63 -26.90
N PHE A 97 10.04 3.59 -26.06
CA PHE A 97 9.59 3.36 -24.68
C PHE A 97 8.41 2.38 -24.61
N LEU A 98 7.36 2.61 -25.41
CA LEU A 98 6.14 1.78 -25.42
C LEU A 98 6.42 0.35 -25.88
N ARG A 99 7.28 0.19 -26.90
CA ARG A 99 7.67 -1.13 -27.42
C ARG A 99 8.71 -1.84 -26.55
N ARG A 100 9.20 -1.18 -25.50
CA ARG A 100 10.27 -1.68 -24.62
C ARG A 100 11.53 -2.09 -25.39
N PHE A 101 11.79 -1.44 -26.52
CA PHE A 101 12.95 -1.74 -27.37
C PHE A 101 14.15 -0.96 -26.84
N PHE A 102 15.25 -1.63 -26.49
CA PHE A 102 16.53 -1.01 -26.11
C PHE A 102 16.46 0.05 -24.98
N SER A 103 16.77 -0.34 -23.74
CA SER A 103 16.85 0.57 -22.57
C SER A 103 15.61 1.47 -22.40
N PRO A 104 14.42 0.90 -22.09
CA PRO A 104 13.14 1.64 -22.04
C PRO A 104 13.15 2.82 -21.08
N MET A 105 13.90 2.73 -19.98
CA MET A 105 14.04 3.81 -19.01
C MET A 105 14.80 5.02 -19.60
N LEU A 106 15.78 4.78 -20.46
CA LEU A 106 16.50 5.85 -21.16
C LEU A 106 15.59 6.53 -22.18
N ALA A 107 14.84 5.75 -22.96
CA ALA A 107 13.87 6.26 -23.91
C ALA A 107 12.75 7.09 -23.22
N PHE A 108 12.26 6.63 -22.07
CA PHE A 108 11.32 7.38 -21.24
C PHE A 108 11.90 8.71 -20.77
N LYS A 109 13.09 8.69 -20.15
CA LYS A 109 13.75 9.91 -19.65
C LYS A 109 13.93 10.94 -20.76
N LEU A 110 14.37 10.49 -21.94
CA LEU A 110 14.53 11.34 -23.12
C LEU A 110 13.19 11.94 -23.56
N ALA A 111 12.16 11.12 -23.75
CA ALA A 111 10.84 11.59 -24.16
C ALA A 111 10.23 12.56 -23.14
N PHE A 112 10.35 12.26 -21.84
CA PHE A 112 9.85 13.08 -20.75
C PHE A 112 10.55 14.45 -20.73
N THR A 113 11.89 14.49 -20.73
CA THR A 113 12.64 15.75 -20.72
C THR A 113 12.32 16.63 -21.93
N LEU A 114 12.27 16.04 -23.12
CA LEU A 114 11.92 16.78 -24.34
C LEU A 114 10.46 17.26 -24.33
N SER A 115 9.52 16.48 -23.76
CA SER A 115 8.13 16.90 -23.61
C SER A 115 7.96 18.08 -22.65
N LEU A 116 8.75 18.15 -21.57
CA LEU A 116 8.76 19.31 -20.66
C LEU A 116 9.28 20.56 -21.39
N LEU A 117 10.36 20.42 -22.15
CA LEU A 117 10.91 21.51 -22.95
C LEU A 117 9.89 22.01 -23.97
N GLN A 118 9.24 21.10 -24.70
CA GLN A 118 8.21 21.45 -25.68
C GLN A 118 6.99 22.11 -25.02
N SER A 119 6.56 21.63 -23.85
CA SER A 119 5.43 22.20 -23.11
C SER A 119 5.73 23.60 -22.60
N PHE A 120 6.95 23.83 -22.09
CA PHE A 120 7.39 25.15 -21.64
C PHE A 120 7.41 26.14 -22.81
N TRP A 121 7.98 25.76 -23.95
CA TRP A 121 8.00 26.61 -25.14
C TRP A 121 6.59 26.91 -25.66
N TRP A 122 5.70 25.91 -25.70
CA TRP A 122 4.30 26.11 -26.09
C TRP A 122 3.55 27.02 -25.11
N GLY A 123 3.72 26.80 -23.80
CA GLY A 123 3.12 27.62 -22.75
C GLY A 123 3.62 29.06 -22.75
N ALA A 124 4.92 29.28 -22.96
CA ALA A 124 5.49 30.62 -23.10
C ALA A 124 4.93 31.37 -24.30
N SER A 125 4.83 30.69 -25.46
CA SER A 125 4.22 31.27 -26.67
C SER A 125 2.72 31.57 -26.47
N TYR A 126 1.99 30.69 -25.79
CA TYR A 126 0.58 30.92 -25.42
C TYR A 126 0.43 32.12 -24.49
N TYR A 127 1.26 32.22 -23.45
CA TYR A 127 1.22 33.31 -22.49
C TYR A 127 1.55 34.67 -23.13
N ALA A 128 2.59 34.74 -23.98
CA ALA A 128 2.94 35.97 -24.69
C ALA A 128 1.77 36.52 -25.52
N ARG A 129 1.05 35.63 -26.23
CA ARG A 129 -0.15 35.97 -26.99
C ARG A 129 -1.32 36.38 -26.10
N TYR A 130 -1.54 35.66 -25.00
CA TYR A 130 -2.60 35.99 -24.03
C TYR A 130 -2.40 37.38 -23.41
N MET A 131 -1.15 37.80 -23.20
CA MET A 131 -0.78 39.11 -22.68
C MET A 131 -0.67 40.19 -23.78
N GLU A 132 -1.14 39.91 -25.00
CA GLU A 132 -1.12 40.82 -26.16
C GLU A 132 0.27 41.43 -26.44
N GLN A 133 1.34 40.69 -26.17
CA GLN A 133 2.70 41.13 -26.49
C GLN A 133 2.95 41.04 -28.00
N ASP A 134 3.77 41.96 -28.52
CA ASP A 134 4.21 41.88 -29.91
C ASP A 134 4.93 40.53 -30.17
N PRO A 135 4.58 39.82 -31.27
CA PRO A 135 5.18 38.53 -31.59
C PRO A 135 6.70 38.63 -31.71
N LYS A 136 7.41 37.80 -30.94
CA LYS A 136 8.87 37.71 -30.96
C LYS A 136 9.33 36.57 -31.85
N VAL A 137 10.57 36.65 -32.31
CA VAL A 137 11.21 35.57 -33.06
C VAL A 137 11.23 34.30 -32.20
N GLY A 138 10.49 33.28 -32.65
CA GLY A 138 10.37 31.99 -31.95
C GLY A 138 9.00 31.69 -31.34
N ASP A 139 8.06 32.64 -31.38
CA ASP A 139 6.68 32.41 -30.97
C ASP A 139 5.94 31.48 -31.93
N LEU A 140 5.08 30.63 -31.37
CA LEU A 140 4.27 29.66 -32.12
C LEU A 140 2.94 30.27 -32.61
N TRP A 141 2.41 29.71 -33.70
CA TRP A 141 1.13 30.13 -34.27
C TRP A 141 -0.08 29.76 -33.39
N PRO A 142 -1.20 30.52 -33.43
CA PRO A 142 -2.42 30.27 -32.64
C PRO A 142 -2.98 28.86 -32.70
N ASP A 143 -2.86 28.22 -33.86
CA ASP A 143 -3.35 26.88 -34.15
C ASP A 143 -2.31 25.78 -33.95
N GLN A 144 -1.11 26.13 -33.46
CA GLN A 144 -0.03 25.17 -33.25
C GLN A 144 -0.15 24.46 -31.90
N PHE A 145 -0.10 23.13 -31.95
CA PHE A 145 -0.20 22.26 -30.78
C PHE A 145 1.11 21.50 -30.53
N ALA A 146 1.39 21.22 -29.26
CA ALA A 146 2.52 20.39 -28.84
C ALA A 146 2.22 18.89 -29.05
N PHE A 147 2.09 18.46 -30.31
CA PHE A 147 1.69 17.09 -30.66
C PHE A 147 2.63 16.01 -30.07
N GLY A 148 3.94 16.29 -29.97
CA GLY A 148 4.90 15.42 -29.31
C GLY A 148 4.57 15.17 -27.83
N THR A 149 4.42 16.25 -27.05
CA THR A 149 4.01 16.18 -25.64
C THR A 149 2.66 15.48 -25.48
N MET A 150 1.65 15.86 -26.28
CA MET A 150 0.31 15.26 -26.19
C MET A 150 0.37 13.75 -26.39
N TYR A 151 1.14 13.30 -27.37
CA TYR A 151 1.35 11.87 -27.64
C TYR A 151 2.07 11.16 -26.49
N PHE A 152 3.13 11.77 -25.95
CA PHE A 152 3.87 11.23 -24.80
C PHE A 152 2.96 11.05 -23.57
N VAL A 153 2.18 12.06 -23.20
CA VAL A 153 1.28 11.99 -22.03
C VAL A 153 0.22 10.91 -22.21
N MET A 154 -0.41 10.84 -23.39
CA MET A 154 -1.39 9.80 -23.70
C MET A 154 -0.80 8.39 -23.59
N ILE A 155 0.42 8.18 -24.10
CA ILE A 155 1.09 6.88 -23.99
C ILE A 155 1.48 6.58 -22.56
N TRP A 156 2.03 7.54 -21.81
CA TRP A 156 2.46 7.32 -20.43
C TRP A 156 1.28 6.91 -19.53
N ILE A 157 0.14 7.60 -19.65
CA ILE A 157 -1.09 7.24 -18.93
C ILE A 157 -1.58 5.85 -19.34
N SER A 158 -1.60 5.56 -20.64
CA SER A 158 -2.04 4.26 -21.16
C SER A 158 -1.13 3.11 -20.69
N ASP A 159 0.19 3.32 -20.67
CA ASP A 159 1.18 2.35 -20.22
C ASP A 159 1.02 2.04 -18.73
N ARG A 160 0.79 3.05 -17.89
CA ARG A 160 0.53 2.88 -16.46
C ARG A 160 -0.71 2.03 -16.18
N PHE A 161 -1.80 2.28 -16.93
CA PHE A 161 -3.03 1.51 -16.83
C PHE A 161 -2.86 0.06 -17.32
N MET A 162 -2.14 -0.13 -18.44
CA MET A 162 -1.86 -1.48 -18.98
C MET A 162 -0.99 -2.31 -18.03
N LEU A 163 0.01 -1.71 -17.39
CA LEU A 163 0.85 -2.40 -16.40
C LEU A 163 0.02 -2.82 -15.17
N GLY A 164 -0.77 -1.91 -14.61
CA GLY A 164 -1.62 -2.26 -13.45
C GLY A 164 -2.62 -3.37 -13.75
N THR A 165 -3.19 -3.40 -14.96
CA THR A 165 -4.10 -4.49 -15.38
C THR A 165 -3.38 -5.81 -15.67
N GLN A 166 -2.14 -5.77 -16.16
CA GLN A 166 -1.30 -6.96 -16.33
C GLN A 166 -0.89 -7.54 -14.97
N ASP A 167 -0.43 -6.72 -14.04
CA ASP A 167 0.00 -7.17 -12.71
C ASP A 167 -1.15 -7.84 -11.95
N VAL A 168 -2.35 -7.24 -11.98
CA VAL A 168 -3.55 -7.83 -11.36
C VAL A 168 -3.94 -9.14 -12.05
N ALA A 169 -3.89 -9.21 -13.39
CA ALA A 169 -4.22 -10.43 -14.11
C ALA A 169 -3.20 -11.55 -13.87
N GLN A 170 -1.91 -11.20 -13.76
CA GLN A 170 -0.83 -12.13 -13.46
C GLN A 170 -0.93 -12.66 -12.02
N GLN A 171 -1.18 -11.77 -11.05
CA GLN A 171 -1.39 -12.16 -9.64
C GLN A 171 -2.59 -13.12 -9.53
N ASN A 172 -3.73 -12.80 -10.14
CA ASN A 172 -4.90 -13.68 -10.13
C ASN A 172 -4.62 -15.05 -10.78
N ALA A 173 -3.84 -15.08 -11.87
CA ALA A 173 -3.45 -16.34 -12.52
C ALA A 173 -2.51 -17.17 -11.63
N GLN A 174 -1.57 -16.52 -10.93
CA GLN A 174 -0.68 -17.17 -9.97
C GLN A 174 -1.43 -17.69 -8.75
N ASP A 175 -2.32 -16.89 -8.15
CA ASP A 175 -3.12 -17.29 -6.99
C ASP A 175 -3.99 -18.52 -7.33
N VAL A 176 -4.62 -18.53 -8.50
CA VAL A 176 -5.41 -19.67 -8.98
C VAL A 176 -4.51 -20.86 -9.27
N GLN A 177 -3.33 -20.67 -9.86
CA GLN A 177 -2.37 -21.75 -10.08
C GLN A 177 -1.83 -22.33 -8.78
N GLU A 178 -1.59 -21.52 -7.75
CA GLU A 178 -1.20 -21.97 -6.41
C GLU A 178 -2.33 -22.75 -5.73
N VAL A 179 -3.57 -22.28 -5.81
CA VAL A 179 -4.72 -23.02 -5.29
C VAL A 179 -4.93 -24.32 -6.07
N LEU A 180 -4.77 -24.32 -7.40
CA LEU A 180 -4.86 -25.53 -8.22
C LEU A 180 -3.71 -26.49 -7.96
N GLN A 181 -2.49 -26.00 -7.74
CA GLN A 181 -1.37 -26.82 -7.29
C GLN A 181 -1.64 -27.38 -5.90
N LYS A 182 -2.26 -26.62 -5.00
CA LYS A 182 -2.66 -27.09 -3.68
C LYS A 182 -3.74 -28.16 -3.78
N VAL A 183 -4.76 -27.95 -4.61
CA VAL A 183 -5.85 -28.91 -4.91
C VAL A 183 -5.31 -30.14 -5.63
N GLN A 184 -4.38 -30.00 -6.59
CA GLN A 184 -3.69 -31.11 -7.24
C GLN A 184 -2.79 -31.86 -6.26
N ARG A 185 -2.07 -31.17 -5.37
CA ARG A 185 -1.28 -31.80 -4.28
C ARG A 185 -2.15 -32.52 -3.25
N THR A 186 -3.42 -32.14 -3.10
CA THR A 186 -4.38 -32.82 -2.22
C THR A 186 -5.18 -33.92 -2.94
N ASN A 187 -5.41 -33.81 -4.25
CA ASN A 187 -6.18 -34.78 -5.04
C ASN A 187 -5.32 -35.83 -5.76
N GLU A 188 -4.06 -35.56 -6.07
CA GLU A 188 -3.08 -36.61 -6.36
C GLU A 188 -2.77 -37.27 -5.03
N GLY A 189 -3.15 -38.53 -4.88
CA GLY A 189 -2.87 -39.34 -3.69
C GLY A 189 -1.38 -39.39 -3.40
N LYS A 190 -0.86 -38.38 -2.69
CA LYS A 190 0.46 -38.38 -2.09
C LYS A 190 0.49 -39.63 -1.21
N MET A 191 1.37 -40.56 -1.54
CA MET A 191 1.67 -41.70 -0.70
C MET A 191 1.93 -41.17 0.72
N LEU A 192 1.20 -41.70 1.71
CA LEU A 192 1.40 -41.31 3.10
C LEU A 192 2.87 -41.53 3.48
N TYR A 193 3.42 -40.66 4.31
CA TYR A 193 4.80 -40.75 4.79
C TYR A 193 5.09 -42.09 5.46
N ARG A 194 4.11 -42.72 6.12
CA ARG A 194 4.26 -44.09 6.65
C ARG A 194 4.59 -45.13 5.60
N ASP A 195 4.15 -44.95 4.37
CA ASP A 195 4.32 -45.90 3.26
C ASP A 195 5.52 -45.53 2.37
N GLN A 196 6.03 -44.30 2.47
CA GLN A 196 7.19 -43.85 1.69
C GLN A 196 8.49 -44.55 2.14
N PRO A 197 9.24 -45.22 1.24
CA PRO A 197 10.49 -45.90 1.59
C PRO A 197 11.55 -44.97 2.20
N ALA A 198 11.56 -43.71 1.76
CA ALA A 198 12.48 -42.67 2.24
C ALA A 198 12.27 -42.29 3.72
N TRP A 199 11.20 -42.75 4.34
CA TRP A 199 10.86 -42.49 5.75
C TRP A 199 10.81 -43.77 6.58
N ALA A 200 11.16 -44.94 6.02
CA ALA A 200 11.04 -46.23 6.70
C ALA A 200 11.87 -46.30 8.00
N ASP A 201 12.99 -45.59 8.06
CA ASP A 201 13.91 -45.52 9.20
C ASP A 201 13.42 -44.59 10.33
N VAL A 202 12.45 -43.71 10.06
CA VAL A 202 11.89 -42.79 11.05
C VAL A 202 10.71 -43.45 11.78
N PRO A 203 10.69 -43.47 13.13
CA PRO A 203 9.54 -43.98 13.87
C PRO A 203 8.33 -43.05 13.72
N LYS A 204 7.14 -43.62 13.49
CA LYS A 204 5.88 -42.86 13.42
C LYS A 204 5.29 -42.82 14.82
N ILE A 205 5.49 -41.69 15.50
CA ILE A 205 5.17 -41.57 16.93
C ILE A 205 3.77 -40.95 17.06
N PRO A 206 2.74 -41.70 17.52
CA PRO A 206 1.40 -41.15 17.72
C PRO A 206 1.38 -40.07 18.80
N GLN A 207 0.41 -39.17 18.72
CA GLN A 207 0.14 -38.22 19.81
C GLN A 207 -0.41 -38.95 21.03
N ASP A 208 0.22 -38.75 22.20
CA ASP A 208 -0.27 -39.30 23.47
C ASP A 208 -1.14 -38.26 24.19
N ASP A 209 -2.46 -38.38 24.04
CA ASP A 209 -3.46 -37.56 24.76
C ASP A 209 -3.90 -38.23 26.09
N GLY A 210 -3.24 -39.32 26.50
CA GLY A 210 -3.59 -40.12 27.67
C GLY A 210 -4.86 -40.97 27.51
N PRO A 211 -5.25 -41.71 28.58
CA PRO A 211 -6.36 -42.66 28.51
C PRO A 211 -7.75 -41.99 28.47
N ASN A 212 -7.87 -40.74 28.93
CA ASN A 212 -9.12 -39.97 28.98
C ASN A 212 -8.90 -38.59 28.33
N PRO A 213 -8.82 -38.53 26.99
CA PRO A 213 -8.44 -37.31 26.29
C PRO A 213 -9.51 -36.23 26.43
N VAL A 214 -9.09 -35.00 26.71
CA VAL A 214 -9.93 -33.80 26.72
C VAL A 214 -9.65 -32.95 25.49
N VAL A 215 -10.66 -32.23 24.98
CA VAL A 215 -10.57 -31.39 23.76
C VAL A 215 -9.94 -32.11 22.56
N ARG A 216 -10.17 -33.42 22.45
CA ARG A 216 -9.62 -34.27 21.39
C ARG A 216 -10.13 -33.80 20.03
N ILE A 217 -9.19 -33.59 19.11
CA ILE A 217 -9.49 -33.25 17.73
C ILE A 217 -9.57 -34.55 16.91
N ALA A 218 -10.62 -34.68 16.10
CA ALA A 218 -10.74 -35.76 15.14
C ALA A 218 -9.94 -35.42 13.87
N TYR A 219 -8.62 -35.68 13.91
CA TYR A 219 -7.72 -35.38 12.81
C TYR A 219 -8.01 -36.23 11.56
N SER A 220 -7.66 -35.70 10.39
CA SER A 220 -7.62 -36.49 9.16
C SER A 220 -6.47 -37.50 9.20
N GLU A 221 -6.53 -38.48 8.29
CA GLU A 221 -5.44 -39.46 8.16
C GLU A 221 -4.12 -38.81 7.72
N SER A 222 -4.19 -37.86 6.77
CA SER A 222 -3.03 -37.05 6.33
C SER A 222 -2.39 -36.30 7.48
N PHE A 223 -3.19 -35.56 8.26
CA PHE A 223 -2.69 -34.79 9.38
C PHE A 223 -2.00 -35.67 10.41
N THR A 224 -2.62 -36.81 10.74
CA THR A 224 -2.06 -37.77 11.70
C THR A 224 -0.73 -38.32 11.20
N ASP A 225 -0.68 -38.73 9.94
CA ASP A 225 0.52 -39.29 9.30
C ASP A 225 1.70 -38.31 9.29
N VAL A 226 1.47 -37.07 8.84
CA VAL A 226 2.47 -35.99 8.83
C VAL A 226 2.98 -35.69 10.24
N MET A 227 2.07 -35.56 11.21
CA MET A 227 2.44 -35.21 12.59
C MET A 227 3.14 -36.36 13.32
N ASP A 228 2.80 -37.62 13.04
CA ASP A 228 3.45 -38.79 13.63
C ASP A 228 4.91 -38.90 13.18
N VAL A 229 5.16 -38.65 11.89
CA VAL A 229 6.51 -38.63 11.33
C VAL A 229 7.29 -37.42 11.84
N PHE A 230 6.64 -36.25 11.96
CA PHE A 230 7.27 -35.08 12.55
C PHE A 230 7.70 -35.32 14.01
N ARG A 231 6.86 -35.96 14.83
CA ARG A 231 7.25 -36.38 16.19
C ARG A 231 8.43 -37.37 16.17
N GLY A 232 8.48 -38.27 15.19
CA GLY A 232 9.61 -39.16 14.94
C GLY A 232 10.92 -38.43 14.70
N VAL A 233 10.92 -37.50 13.75
CA VAL A 233 12.06 -36.65 13.42
C VAL A 233 12.50 -35.81 14.62
N LEU A 234 11.56 -35.24 15.38
CA LEU A 234 11.85 -34.49 16.60
C LEU A 234 12.55 -35.37 17.65
N LYS A 235 12.10 -36.62 17.81
CA LYS A 235 12.69 -37.59 18.75
C LYS A 235 14.10 -37.99 18.34
N LEU A 236 14.34 -38.17 17.05
CA LEU A 236 15.66 -38.46 16.48
C LEU A 236 16.57 -37.22 16.46
N ASN A 237 15.99 -36.02 16.58
CA ASN A 237 16.66 -34.74 16.39
C ASN A 237 17.41 -34.68 15.05
N GLU A 238 16.76 -35.15 13.98
CA GLU A 238 17.35 -35.24 12.64
C GLU A 238 17.33 -33.89 11.93
N TYR A 239 18.47 -33.45 11.40
CA TYR A 239 18.62 -32.26 10.57
C TYR A 239 19.06 -32.66 9.15
N SER A 240 18.10 -32.78 8.24
CA SER A 240 18.32 -33.25 6.87
C SER A 240 17.42 -32.49 5.88
N GLU A 241 17.75 -32.56 4.59
CA GLU A 241 16.92 -31.99 3.52
C GLU A 241 15.50 -32.57 3.48
N ARG A 242 15.35 -33.88 3.74
CA ARG A 242 14.02 -34.51 3.82
C ARG A 242 13.22 -33.98 5.01
N THR A 243 13.88 -33.73 6.14
CA THR A 243 13.26 -33.07 7.29
C THR A 243 12.85 -31.65 6.99
N LEU A 244 13.70 -30.88 6.28
CA LEU A 244 13.34 -29.52 5.88
C LEU A 244 12.08 -29.53 5.01
N ASN A 245 11.98 -30.46 4.06
CA ASN A 245 10.79 -30.64 3.23
C ASN A 245 9.56 -31.11 4.03
N LEU A 246 9.71 -32.04 4.96
CA LEU A 246 8.62 -32.47 5.85
C LEU A 246 8.03 -31.29 6.62
N THR A 247 8.86 -30.36 7.10
CA THR A 247 8.33 -29.20 7.84
C THR A 247 7.42 -28.31 7.00
N LEU A 248 7.52 -28.32 5.66
CA LEU A 248 6.55 -27.63 4.80
C LEU A 248 5.17 -28.24 4.95
N ASP A 249 5.05 -29.57 4.83
CA ASP A 249 3.78 -30.28 4.96
C ASP A 249 3.22 -30.14 6.40
N VAL A 250 4.06 -30.17 7.43
CA VAL A 250 3.64 -29.92 8.83
C VAL A 250 3.06 -28.51 9.01
N ILE A 251 3.70 -27.51 8.40
CA ILE A 251 3.27 -26.12 8.48
C ILE A 251 2.00 -25.91 7.64
N ASP A 252 1.86 -26.56 6.49
CA ASP A 252 0.65 -26.50 5.67
C ASP A 252 -0.56 -27.10 6.41
N GLU A 253 -0.36 -28.19 7.16
CA GLU A 253 -1.38 -28.81 8.01
C GLU A 253 -1.75 -27.93 9.22
N ASN A 254 -0.78 -27.23 9.82
CA ASN A 254 -1.03 -26.28 10.90
C ASN A 254 0.01 -25.14 10.96
N PRO A 255 -0.28 -23.99 10.32
CA PRO A 255 0.66 -22.86 10.29
C PRO A 255 0.92 -22.23 11.66
N ALA A 256 0.08 -22.51 12.66
CA ALA A 256 0.24 -21.99 14.02
C ALA A 256 1.12 -22.89 14.91
N ASN A 257 1.59 -24.04 14.42
CA ASN A 257 2.46 -24.94 15.16
C ASN A 257 3.87 -24.34 15.33
N TYR A 258 4.09 -23.62 16.43
CA TYR A 258 5.35 -22.95 16.70
C TYR A 258 6.55 -23.91 16.85
N THR A 259 6.31 -25.17 17.26
CA THR A 259 7.35 -26.20 17.34
C THR A 259 7.89 -26.54 15.96
N ALA A 260 7.02 -26.64 14.95
CA ALA A 260 7.41 -26.84 13.56
C ALA A 260 8.29 -25.69 13.04
N TRP A 261 7.88 -24.44 13.28
CA TRP A 261 8.65 -23.27 12.87
C TRP A 261 10.01 -23.16 13.56
N HIS A 262 10.07 -23.46 14.86
CA HIS A 262 11.32 -23.48 15.61
C HIS A 262 12.26 -24.58 15.09
N PHE A 263 11.74 -25.78 14.88
CA PHE A 263 12.56 -26.89 14.38
C PHE A 263 13.03 -26.65 12.94
N ARG A 264 12.17 -26.09 12.08
CA ARG A 264 12.55 -25.67 10.73
C ARG A 264 13.74 -24.71 10.73
N ARG A 265 13.79 -23.73 11.63
CA ARG A 265 14.95 -22.82 11.77
C ARG A 265 16.24 -23.56 12.12
N LYS A 266 16.19 -24.52 13.04
CA LYS A 266 17.34 -25.36 13.39
C LYS A 266 17.84 -26.17 12.19
N VAL A 267 16.92 -26.71 11.40
CA VAL A 267 17.26 -27.49 10.20
C VAL A 267 17.88 -26.58 9.12
N LEU A 268 17.30 -25.40 8.87
CA LEU A 268 17.86 -24.40 7.95
C LEU A 268 19.30 -24.02 8.31
N GLU A 269 19.56 -23.77 9.60
CA GLU A 269 20.89 -23.43 10.12
C GLU A 269 21.86 -24.61 9.96
N ALA A 270 21.47 -25.81 10.38
CA ALA A 270 22.31 -27.01 10.28
C ALA A 270 22.69 -27.36 8.83
N LEU A 271 21.80 -27.10 7.87
CA LEU A 271 22.04 -27.32 6.45
C LEU A 271 22.77 -26.16 5.76
N SER A 272 22.96 -25.02 6.43
CA SER A 272 23.44 -23.79 5.80
C SER A 272 22.61 -23.43 4.55
N ALA A 273 21.29 -23.59 4.65
CA ALA A 273 20.37 -23.40 3.53
C ALA A 273 20.35 -21.95 3.03
N ASN A 274 19.94 -21.76 1.77
CA ASN A 274 19.75 -20.42 1.21
C ASN A 274 18.54 -19.72 1.85
N LEU A 275 18.81 -18.79 2.76
CA LEU A 275 17.79 -18.07 3.50
C LEU A 275 16.95 -17.09 2.65
N TYR A 276 17.43 -16.71 1.46
CA TYR A 276 16.62 -15.89 0.54
C TYR A 276 15.43 -16.67 -0.05
N ASP A 277 15.59 -17.98 -0.29
CA ASP A 277 14.48 -18.84 -0.72
C ASP A 277 13.45 -18.97 0.41
N GLU A 278 13.91 -19.01 1.67
CA GLU A 278 13.04 -19.01 2.85
C GLU A 278 12.28 -17.68 3.00
N LEU A 279 12.90 -16.54 2.68
CA LEU A 279 12.19 -15.26 2.62
C LEU A 279 11.08 -15.26 1.56
N GLN A 280 11.26 -15.91 0.41
CA GLN A 280 10.20 -16.04 -0.59
C GLN A 280 9.06 -16.94 -0.08
N TYR A 281 9.40 -18.04 0.60
CA TYR A 281 8.41 -18.91 1.22
C TYR A 281 7.58 -18.18 2.29
N THR A 282 8.25 -17.48 3.21
CA THR A 282 7.56 -16.72 4.27
C THR A 282 6.73 -15.57 3.72
N GLU A 283 7.13 -14.95 2.61
CA GLU A 283 6.30 -13.95 1.93
C GLU A 283 4.98 -14.57 1.46
N ARG A 284 5.02 -15.68 0.71
CA ARG A 284 3.80 -16.37 0.25
C ARG A 284 2.91 -16.74 1.44
N MET A 285 3.50 -17.32 2.48
CA MET A 285 2.79 -17.72 3.70
C MET A 285 2.17 -16.54 4.43
N ALA A 286 2.86 -15.40 4.52
CA ALA A 286 2.35 -14.21 5.20
C ALA A 286 1.22 -13.55 4.41
N ILE A 287 1.22 -13.62 3.07
CA ILE A 287 0.11 -13.13 2.26
C ILE A 287 -1.11 -14.06 2.37
N ALA A 288 -0.90 -15.38 2.37
CA ALA A 288 -1.97 -16.36 2.51
C ALA A 288 -2.57 -16.41 3.92
N HIS A 289 -1.74 -16.25 4.95
CA HIS A 289 -2.10 -16.36 6.36
C HIS A 289 -1.66 -15.11 7.16
N PRO A 290 -2.19 -13.92 6.84
CA PRO A 290 -1.63 -12.63 7.27
C PRO A 290 -1.77 -12.32 8.76
N LYS A 291 -2.55 -13.11 9.51
CA LYS A 291 -2.81 -12.95 10.95
C LYS A 291 -2.19 -14.04 11.82
N ASN A 292 -1.17 -14.72 11.31
CA ASN A 292 -0.46 -15.78 12.02
C ASN A 292 0.86 -15.27 12.62
N TYR A 293 1.01 -15.35 13.94
CA TYR A 293 2.20 -14.87 14.64
C TYR A 293 3.49 -15.56 14.22
N GLN A 294 3.44 -16.87 14.00
CA GLN A 294 4.62 -17.70 13.78
C GLN A 294 5.29 -17.37 12.44
N ILE A 295 4.51 -17.09 11.39
CA ILE A 295 5.04 -16.71 10.07
C ILE A 295 5.80 -15.38 10.17
N TRP A 296 5.19 -14.35 10.76
CA TRP A 296 5.83 -13.04 10.92
C TRP A 296 7.07 -13.13 11.81
N HIS A 297 7.00 -13.87 12.91
CA HIS A 297 8.16 -14.09 13.77
C HIS A 297 9.26 -14.86 13.04
N HIS A 298 8.94 -15.94 12.32
CA HIS A 298 9.91 -16.71 11.56
C HIS A 298 10.60 -15.84 10.53
N ARG A 299 9.87 -14.99 9.79
CA ARG A 299 10.49 -14.05 8.85
C ARG A 299 11.52 -13.12 9.52
N ARG A 300 11.21 -12.58 10.71
CA ARG A 300 12.16 -11.75 11.47
C ARG A 300 13.43 -12.50 11.84
N GLU A 301 13.30 -13.77 12.25
CA GLU A 301 14.45 -14.62 12.57
C GLU A 301 15.31 -14.84 11.32
N ILE A 302 14.71 -15.13 10.16
CA ILE A 302 15.44 -15.32 8.90
C ILE A 302 16.18 -14.04 8.50
N CYS A 303 15.54 -12.88 8.56
CA CYS A 303 16.21 -11.59 8.35
C CYS A 303 17.34 -11.34 9.35
N SER A 304 17.19 -11.75 10.61
CA SER A 304 18.22 -11.61 11.65
C SER A 304 19.42 -12.52 11.39
N MET A 305 19.18 -13.75 10.94
CA MET A 305 20.22 -14.69 10.52
C MET A 305 21.00 -14.16 9.31
N LEU A 306 20.28 -13.61 8.33
CA LEU A 306 20.86 -12.96 7.15
C LEU A 306 21.58 -11.64 7.48
N LYS A 307 21.18 -10.97 8.56
CA LYS A 307 21.50 -9.56 8.85
C LYS A 307 21.13 -8.64 7.67
N ASP A 308 20.03 -8.95 6.99
CA ASP A 308 19.52 -8.22 5.83
C ASP A 308 18.02 -8.00 5.97
N GLY A 309 17.62 -6.73 5.94
CA GLY A 309 16.23 -6.28 5.97
C GLY A 309 15.82 -5.45 4.74
N SER A 310 16.66 -5.42 3.70
CA SER A 310 16.52 -4.52 2.54
C SER A 310 15.19 -4.70 1.78
N ALA A 311 14.63 -5.90 1.76
CA ALA A 311 13.35 -6.19 1.13
C ALA A 311 12.13 -5.89 2.02
N GLU A 312 12.31 -5.66 3.33
CA GLU A 312 11.22 -5.73 4.30
C GLU A 312 10.25 -4.55 4.22
N LYS A 313 10.71 -3.38 3.76
CA LYS A 313 9.81 -2.25 3.48
C LYS A 313 8.91 -2.52 2.27
N ALA A 314 9.42 -3.17 1.23
CA ALA A 314 8.63 -3.53 0.05
C ALA A 314 7.62 -4.64 0.39
N PHE A 315 8.08 -5.68 1.09
CA PHE A 315 7.23 -6.78 1.54
C PHE A 315 6.11 -6.32 2.49
N SER A 316 6.44 -5.55 3.54
CA SER A 316 5.43 -5.04 4.47
C SER A 316 4.43 -4.11 3.77
N ALA A 317 4.87 -3.31 2.79
CA ALA A 317 3.95 -2.51 1.97
C ALA A 317 2.97 -3.40 1.19
N LYS A 318 3.44 -4.47 0.56
CA LYS A 318 2.57 -5.44 -0.13
C LYS A 318 1.52 -6.05 0.82
N ALA A 319 1.92 -6.45 2.02
CA ALA A 319 1.00 -6.99 3.03
C ALA A 319 -0.02 -5.93 3.52
N ILE A 320 0.42 -4.69 3.71
CA ILE A 320 -0.44 -3.55 4.10
C ILE A 320 -1.39 -3.17 2.96
N THR A 321 -1.01 -3.30 1.69
CA THR A 321 -1.94 -3.10 0.56
C THR A 321 -3.11 -4.10 0.61
N GLY A 322 -2.86 -5.35 1.02
CA GLY A 322 -3.90 -6.35 1.20
C GLY A 322 -4.83 -6.09 2.39
N ASP A 323 -4.28 -5.63 3.51
CA ASP A 323 -5.01 -5.20 4.71
C ASP A 323 -4.30 -4.00 5.36
N SER A 324 -4.81 -2.80 5.12
CA SER A 324 -4.17 -1.53 5.50
C SER A 324 -4.03 -1.33 7.01
N LYS A 325 -4.70 -2.18 7.79
CA LYS A 325 -4.69 -2.17 9.26
C LYS A 325 -4.14 -3.46 9.86
N ASN A 326 -3.46 -4.29 9.05
CA ASN A 326 -2.81 -5.50 9.55
C ASN A 326 -1.75 -5.17 10.62
N TYR A 327 -2.04 -5.54 11.86
CA TYR A 327 -1.19 -5.24 13.00
C TYR A 327 0.19 -5.89 12.90
N HIS A 328 0.27 -7.13 12.40
CA HIS A 328 1.53 -7.83 12.26
C HIS A 328 2.43 -7.18 11.20
N ALA A 329 1.86 -6.76 10.07
CA ALA A 329 2.58 -6.09 9.00
C ALA A 329 3.16 -4.75 9.46
N TRP A 330 2.37 -3.94 10.17
CA TRP A 330 2.86 -2.68 10.75
C TRP A 330 3.93 -2.91 11.82
N ALA A 331 3.72 -3.86 12.74
CA ALA A 331 4.70 -4.19 13.77
C ALA A 331 6.01 -4.72 13.14
N HIS A 332 5.91 -5.50 12.07
CA HIS A 332 7.06 -6.02 11.32
C HIS A 332 7.81 -4.90 10.59
N ARG A 333 7.08 -3.98 9.95
CA ARG A 333 7.67 -2.81 9.32
C ARG A 333 8.45 -1.95 10.31
N GLN A 334 7.87 -1.67 11.48
CA GLN A 334 8.56 -0.93 12.55
C GLN A 334 9.82 -1.64 13.04
N TRP A 335 9.73 -2.96 13.28
CA TRP A 335 10.88 -3.76 13.66
C TRP A 335 11.99 -3.71 12.61
N ALA A 336 11.66 -3.87 11.32
CA ALA A 336 12.64 -3.87 10.25
C ALA A 336 13.31 -2.49 10.09
N ILE A 337 12.53 -1.41 10.16
CA ILE A 337 13.04 -0.03 10.11
C ILE A 337 14.01 0.23 11.25
N LEU A 338 13.65 -0.14 12.48
CA LEU A 338 14.53 0.03 13.65
C LEU A 338 15.79 -0.82 13.58
N THR A 339 15.64 -2.09 13.20
CA THR A 339 16.75 -3.07 13.25
C THR A 339 17.79 -2.80 12.17
N PHE A 340 17.37 -2.33 11.00
CA PHE A 340 18.22 -2.15 9.82
C PHE A 340 18.38 -0.69 9.39
N ASP A 341 17.97 0.26 10.24
CA ASP A 341 18.10 1.71 10.02
C ASP A 341 17.43 2.22 8.71
N LEU A 342 16.24 1.70 8.39
CA LEU A 342 15.57 1.92 7.09
C LEU A 342 14.58 3.11 7.11
N TRP A 343 14.98 4.25 7.68
CA TRP A 343 14.10 5.42 7.87
C TRP A 343 13.76 6.14 6.55
N ASP A 344 14.66 6.12 5.58
CA ASP A 344 14.54 6.85 4.33
C ASP A 344 13.22 6.54 3.59
N GLY A 345 12.51 7.60 3.20
CA GLY A 345 11.24 7.52 2.48
C GLY A 345 10.04 7.04 3.30
N GLU A 346 10.18 6.80 4.62
CA GLU A 346 9.06 6.33 5.43
C GLU A 346 7.96 7.39 5.61
N LEU A 347 8.32 8.66 5.81
CA LEU A 347 7.33 9.75 5.87
C LEU A 347 6.55 9.89 4.55
N ALA A 348 7.21 9.77 3.40
CA ALA A 348 6.54 9.83 2.09
C ALA A 348 5.56 8.65 1.90
N TYR A 349 5.94 7.45 2.36
CA TYR A 349 5.03 6.30 2.38
C TYR A 349 3.81 6.56 3.26
N ILE A 350 4.01 7.10 4.46
CA ILE A 350 2.91 7.45 5.37
C ILE A 350 1.99 8.52 4.76
N ASP A 351 2.56 9.54 4.11
CA ASP A 351 1.80 10.59 3.44
C ASP A 351 0.90 9.99 2.36
N SER A 352 1.42 9.09 1.51
CA SER A 352 0.60 8.38 0.52
C SER A 352 -0.54 7.56 1.16
N MET A 353 -0.28 6.88 2.28
CA MET A 353 -1.29 6.10 2.98
C MET A 353 -2.39 6.99 3.60
N LEU A 354 -2.05 8.20 4.04
CA LEU A 354 -2.98 9.18 4.61
C LEU A 354 -3.72 9.99 3.53
N GLU A 355 -3.16 10.10 2.33
CA GLU A 355 -3.87 10.58 1.13
C GLU A 355 -4.96 9.59 0.70
N ASP A 356 -4.65 8.29 0.74
CA ASP A 356 -5.61 7.22 0.41
C ASP A 356 -6.71 7.07 1.50
N ASP A 357 -6.32 7.03 2.77
CA ASP A 357 -7.25 6.99 3.91
C ASP A 357 -6.72 7.80 5.10
N VAL A 358 -7.20 9.05 5.19
CA VAL A 358 -6.87 9.96 6.30
C VAL A 358 -7.31 9.41 7.67
N ARG A 359 -8.23 8.43 7.73
CA ARG A 359 -8.70 7.77 8.97
C ARG A 359 -7.87 6.53 9.33
N ASN A 360 -6.81 6.23 8.59
CA ASN A 360 -5.93 5.11 8.90
C ASN A 360 -5.08 5.39 10.15
N ASN A 361 -5.58 4.99 11.31
CA ASN A 361 -4.89 5.18 12.58
C ASN A 361 -3.51 4.48 12.64
N SER A 362 -3.31 3.39 11.90
CA SER A 362 -2.01 2.73 11.83
C SER A 362 -0.97 3.60 11.14
N ALA A 363 -1.36 4.34 10.09
CA ALA A 363 -0.48 5.31 9.43
C ALA A 363 -0.16 6.52 10.33
N TRP A 364 -1.14 7.03 11.08
CA TRP A 364 -0.89 8.08 12.09
C TRP A 364 0.06 7.60 13.20
N ASN A 365 -0.13 6.37 13.68
CA ASN A 365 0.79 5.75 14.64
C ASN A 365 2.20 5.57 14.04
N GLN A 366 2.29 5.18 12.77
CA GLN A 366 3.57 5.09 12.08
C GLN A 366 4.25 6.46 11.95
N ARG A 367 3.49 7.54 11.70
CA ARG A 367 4.03 8.90 11.68
C ARG A 367 4.66 9.29 13.01
N TRP A 368 3.93 9.06 14.11
CA TRP A 368 4.44 9.27 15.46
C TRP A 368 5.71 8.44 15.72
N PHE A 369 5.69 7.17 15.33
CA PHE A 369 6.83 6.26 15.46
C PHE A 369 8.08 6.80 14.75
N VAL A 370 7.97 7.25 13.50
CA VAL A 370 9.11 7.79 12.75
C VAL A 370 9.66 9.02 13.44
N LEU A 371 8.81 10.00 13.78
CA LEU A 371 9.27 11.24 14.38
C LEU A 371 9.95 11.01 15.73
N LYS A 372 9.39 10.16 16.58
CA LYS A 372 9.96 9.84 17.89
C LYS A 372 11.39 9.27 17.79
N HIS A 373 11.75 8.60 16.69
CA HIS A 373 13.06 7.98 16.53
C HIS A 373 14.03 8.79 15.64
N THR A 374 13.52 9.67 14.79
CA THR A 374 14.35 10.43 13.82
C THR A 374 14.51 11.90 14.18
N THR A 375 13.74 12.40 15.14
CA THR A 375 13.71 13.81 15.52
C THR A 375 13.79 13.97 17.03
N SER A 376 14.05 15.20 17.50
CA SER A 376 14.06 15.49 18.94
C SER A 376 12.65 15.77 19.50
N LEU A 377 11.67 15.90 18.60
CA LEU A 377 10.33 16.41 18.89
C LEU A 377 10.41 17.72 19.68
N ASP A 378 11.27 18.64 19.23
CA ASP A 378 11.32 19.99 19.77
C ASP A 378 10.04 20.78 19.44
N VAL A 379 9.94 22.00 19.97
CA VAL A 379 8.76 22.85 19.78
C VAL A 379 8.52 23.14 18.29
N SER A 380 9.58 23.38 17.50
CA SER A 380 9.46 23.68 16.07
C SER A 380 8.98 22.47 15.26
N GLU A 381 9.47 21.27 15.58
CA GLU A 381 9.03 20.01 15.00
C GLU A 381 7.56 19.74 15.32
N ARG A 382 7.16 19.94 16.58
CA ARG A 382 5.76 19.81 17.01
C ARG A 382 4.86 20.82 16.30
N GLU A 383 5.29 22.07 16.12
CA GLU A 383 4.54 23.06 15.37
C GLU A 383 4.26 22.63 13.94
N ARG A 384 5.30 22.17 13.21
CA ARG A 384 5.13 21.66 11.83
C ARG A 384 4.16 20.48 11.78
N GLU A 385 4.24 19.58 12.74
CA GLU A 385 3.40 18.38 12.78
C GLU A 385 1.97 18.65 13.25
N VAL A 386 1.77 19.64 14.13
CA VAL A 386 0.45 20.16 14.46
C VAL A 386 -0.18 20.82 13.23
N GLU A 387 0.56 21.63 12.46
CA GLU A 387 0.04 22.20 11.22
C GLU A 387 -0.35 21.10 10.22
N TYR A 388 0.51 20.11 10.03
CA TYR A 388 0.21 18.95 9.20
C TYR A 388 -1.10 18.30 9.62
N ALA A 389 -1.28 18.00 10.91
CA ALA A 389 -2.49 17.37 11.43
C ALA A 389 -3.74 18.25 11.29
N LEU A 390 -3.60 19.58 11.47
CA LEU A 390 -4.68 20.53 11.23
C LEU A 390 -5.13 20.51 9.77
N THR A 391 -4.22 20.44 8.80
CA THR A 391 -4.62 20.30 7.38
C THR A 391 -5.42 19.02 7.13
N LYS A 392 -5.18 17.95 7.89
CA LYS A 392 -5.94 16.70 7.77
C LYS A 392 -7.30 16.77 8.49
N ILE A 393 -7.41 17.58 9.54
CA ILE A 393 -8.71 17.91 10.19
C ILE A 393 -9.60 18.69 9.22
N ASP A 394 -9.03 19.62 8.44
CA ASP A 394 -9.81 20.38 7.44
C ASP A 394 -10.45 19.46 6.37
N ILE A 395 -9.83 18.30 6.08
CA ILE A 395 -10.37 17.27 5.19
C ILE A 395 -11.50 16.47 5.87
N ALA A 396 -11.34 16.14 7.15
CA ALA A 396 -12.26 15.28 7.89
C ALA A 396 -12.33 15.65 9.37
N VAL A 397 -13.14 16.65 9.70
CA VAL A 397 -13.21 17.23 11.05
C VAL A 397 -13.64 16.22 12.13
N HIS A 398 -14.50 15.25 11.79
CA HIS A 398 -14.91 14.16 12.70
C HIS A 398 -14.01 12.91 12.63
N ASN A 399 -12.80 13.03 12.10
CA ASN A 399 -11.80 11.94 12.15
C ASN A 399 -11.01 12.03 13.46
N GLU A 400 -11.17 11.06 14.35
CA GLU A 400 -10.51 11.04 15.66
C GLU A 400 -8.97 10.99 15.59
N SER A 401 -8.40 10.30 14.60
CA SER A 401 -6.95 10.04 14.53
C SER A 401 -6.06 11.31 14.55
N PRO A 402 -6.27 12.33 13.70
CA PRO A 402 -5.48 13.56 13.77
C PRO A 402 -5.68 14.33 15.08
N TRP A 403 -6.87 14.28 15.71
CA TRP A 403 -7.09 14.89 17.02
C TRP A 403 -6.27 14.21 18.11
N ASN A 404 -6.23 12.87 18.12
CA ASN A 404 -5.42 12.10 19.04
C ASN A 404 -3.92 12.34 18.80
N TYR A 405 -3.51 12.51 17.54
CA TYR A 405 -2.14 12.86 17.17
C TYR A 405 -1.72 14.25 17.69
N ILE A 406 -2.56 15.29 17.48
CA ILE A 406 -2.34 16.62 18.06
C ILE A 406 -2.27 16.53 19.59
N ARG A 407 -3.17 15.79 20.24
CA ARG A 407 -3.15 15.61 21.70
C ARG A 407 -1.83 15.02 22.18
N GLY A 408 -1.24 14.09 21.43
CA GLY A 408 0.10 13.54 21.70
C GLY A 408 1.23 14.56 21.55
N LEU A 409 1.17 15.38 20.49
CA LEU A 409 2.17 16.43 20.20
C LEU A 409 2.13 17.60 21.18
N VAL A 410 0.95 17.96 21.69
CA VAL A 410 0.77 19.12 22.55
C VAL A 410 1.04 18.79 24.03
N ARG A 411 0.94 17.51 24.42
CA ARG A 411 1.12 17.08 25.81
C ARG A 411 2.46 17.53 26.38
N GLY A 412 2.43 18.23 27.52
CA GLY A 412 3.60 18.79 28.21
C GLY A 412 4.10 20.13 27.65
N HIS A 413 3.46 20.65 26.60
CA HIS A 413 3.75 21.92 25.95
C HIS A 413 2.48 22.76 25.76
N GLU A 414 1.44 22.50 26.55
CA GLU A 414 0.11 23.10 26.36
C GLU A 414 0.17 24.63 26.38
N ASP A 415 0.98 25.23 27.26
CA ASP A 415 1.12 26.70 27.37
C ASP A 415 1.61 27.34 26.06
N HIS A 416 2.45 26.63 25.30
CA HIS A 416 2.97 27.10 24.01
C HIS A 416 1.89 27.04 22.92
N PHE A 417 1.12 25.96 22.88
CA PHE A 417 0.14 25.71 21.81
C PHE A 417 -1.24 26.33 22.08
N ALA A 418 -1.63 26.48 23.34
CA ALA A 418 -2.95 26.96 23.75
C ALA A 418 -3.34 28.31 23.14
N PRO A 419 -2.48 29.35 23.10
CA PRO A 419 -2.83 30.67 22.54
C PRO A 419 -3.31 30.61 21.07
N ARG A 420 -2.86 29.60 20.32
CA ARG A 420 -3.20 29.41 18.91
C ARG A 420 -4.30 28.39 18.70
N LEU A 421 -4.26 27.27 19.44
CA LEU A 421 -5.20 26.17 19.26
C LEU A 421 -6.58 26.45 19.86
N ILE A 422 -6.66 27.15 21.00
CA ILE A 422 -7.94 27.45 21.63
C ILE A 422 -8.85 28.28 20.71
N PRO A 423 -8.43 29.44 20.19
CA PRO A 423 -9.29 30.23 19.29
C PRO A 423 -9.68 29.43 18.03
N LYS A 424 -8.75 28.68 17.44
CA LYS A 424 -9.02 27.87 16.25
C LYS A 424 -10.09 26.80 16.52
N PHE A 425 -10.02 26.10 17.65
CA PHE A 425 -11.00 25.07 17.98
C PHE A 425 -12.34 25.64 18.44
N GLN A 426 -12.37 26.84 19.04
CA GLN A 426 -13.62 27.56 19.30
C GLN A 426 -14.34 27.90 18.00
N THR A 427 -13.67 28.52 17.03
CA THR A 427 -14.23 28.81 15.71
C THR A 427 -14.68 27.53 14.99
N LEU A 428 -13.94 26.44 15.15
CA LEU A 428 -14.32 25.16 14.57
C LEU A 428 -15.60 24.62 15.20
N LEU A 429 -15.80 24.74 16.52
CA LEU A 429 -17.05 24.34 17.18
C LEU A 429 -18.24 25.24 16.85
N GLU A 430 -18.03 26.51 16.51
CA GLU A 430 -19.11 27.37 15.97
C GLU A 430 -19.65 26.80 14.65
N THR A 431 -18.77 26.22 13.83
CA THR A 431 -19.13 25.61 12.54
C THR A 431 -19.61 24.17 12.68
N TYR A 432 -18.98 23.40 13.58
CA TYR A 432 -19.22 21.98 13.81
C TYR A 432 -19.47 21.72 15.31
N PRO A 433 -20.65 22.12 15.85
CA PRO A 433 -20.93 22.04 17.28
C PRO A 433 -21.01 20.59 17.81
N ASP A 434 -21.16 19.61 16.92
CA ASP A 434 -21.18 18.18 17.23
C ASP A 434 -19.77 17.54 17.21
N CYS A 435 -18.70 18.30 16.93
CA CYS A 435 -17.35 17.79 16.92
C CYS A 435 -16.83 17.53 18.35
N ILE A 436 -17.12 16.33 18.86
CA ILE A 436 -16.73 15.91 20.22
C ILE A 436 -15.21 15.92 20.45
N PHE A 437 -14.41 15.80 19.38
CA PHE A 437 -12.95 15.75 19.48
C PHE A 437 -12.34 17.13 19.72
N ALA A 438 -12.86 18.15 19.03
CA ALA A 438 -12.47 19.54 19.25
C ALA A 438 -12.86 20.00 20.66
N ALA A 439 -14.11 19.72 21.07
CA ALA A 439 -14.59 20.00 22.42
C ALA A 439 -13.75 19.28 23.49
N GLY A 440 -13.47 17.99 23.30
CA GLY A 440 -12.65 17.21 24.23
C GLY A 440 -11.21 17.72 24.36
N LEU A 441 -10.59 18.18 23.27
CA LEU A 441 -9.24 18.75 23.31
C LEU A 441 -9.22 20.16 23.92
N LEU A 442 -10.25 20.98 23.68
CA LEU A 442 -10.42 22.26 24.38
C LEU A 442 -10.55 22.08 25.90
N VAL A 443 -11.33 21.09 26.34
CA VAL A 443 -11.42 20.75 27.77
C VAL A 443 -10.05 20.42 28.35
N ASP A 444 -9.21 19.65 27.64
CA ASP A 444 -7.84 19.35 28.09
C ASP A 444 -6.96 20.61 28.17
N LEU A 445 -7.04 21.52 27.19
CA LEU A 445 -6.26 22.76 27.16
C LEU A 445 -6.68 23.73 28.28
N TYR A 446 -7.98 23.94 28.47
CA TYR A 446 -8.50 24.79 29.54
C TYR A 446 -8.18 24.24 30.93
N ALA A 447 -8.28 22.92 31.11
CA ALA A 447 -7.90 22.27 32.36
C ALA A 447 -6.43 22.54 32.72
N LYS A 448 -5.57 22.67 31.71
CA LYS A 448 -4.15 22.95 31.90
C LYS A 448 -3.86 24.43 32.20
N GLN A 449 -4.61 25.36 31.60
CA GLN A 449 -4.54 26.79 31.94
C GLN A 449 -4.94 27.07 33.40
N ALA A 450 -5.94 26.32 33.91
CA ALA A 450 -6.37 26.35 35.30
C ALA A 450 -6.78 27.74 35.85
N THR A 451 -7.15 28.69 34.99
CA THR A 451 -7.77 29.96 35.38
C THR A 451 -9.26 29.78 35.58
N ASP A 452 -9.89 30.65 36.39
CA ASP A 452 -11.33 30.56 36.66
C ASP A 452 -12.17 30.59 35.38
N ASP A 453 -11.83 31.48 34.44
CA ASP A 453 -12.51 31.60 33.15
C ASP A 453 -12.34 30.35 32.28
N ALA A 454 -11.12 29.78 32.23
CA ALA A 454 -10.84 28.56 31.48
C ALA A 454 -11.59 27.36 32.07
N LEU A 455 -11.61 27.23 33.39
CA LEU A 455 -12.33 26.15 34.08
C LEU A 455 -13.85 26.28 33.90
N ALA A 456 -14.40 27.50 33.94
CA ALA A 456 -15.80 27.75 33.62
C ALA A 456 -16.14 27.31 32.17
N ALA A 457 -15.30 27.69 31.20
CA ALA A 457 -15.46 27.27 29.80
C ALA A 457 -15.36 25.74 29.63
N ALA A 458 -14.42 25.09 30.33
CA ALA A 458 -14.29 23.64 30.33
C ALA A 458 -15.53 22.95 30.91
N HIS A 459 -16.09 23.46 32.02
CA HIS A 459 -17.32 22.93 32.61
C HIS A 459 -18.51 23.03 31.65
N GLN A 460 -18.65 24.15 30.94
CA GLN A 460 -19.70 24.32 29.94
C GLN A 460 -19.57 23.31 28.79
N LEU A 461 -18.36 23.13 28.24
CA LEU A 461 -18.12 22.13 27.20
C LEU A 461 -18.39 20.70 27.69
N ILE A 462 -18.00 20.38 28.92
CA ILE A 462 -18.28 19.07 29.54
C ILE A 462 -19.79 18.85 29.67
N ASP A 463 -20.56 19.86 30.05
CA ASP A 463 -22.02 19.74 30.14
C ASP A 463 -22.65 19.47 28.77
N THR A 464 -22.21 20.15 27.71
CA THR A 464 -22.65 19.86 26.34
C THR A 464 -22.24 18.46 25.89
N LEU A 465 -20.99 18.04 26.13
CA LEU A 465 -20.52 16.69 25.81
C LEU A 465 -21.34 15.61 26.52
N MET A 466 -21.63 15.83 27.80
CA MET A 466 -22.36 14.89 28.64
C MET A 466 -23.83 14.76 28.24
N ASN A 467 -24.48 15.89 27.93
CA ASN A 467 -25.94 15.95 27.75
C ASN A 467 -26.37 15.90 26.28
N ASP A 468 -25.51 16.29 25.35
CA ASP A 468 -25.93 16.53 23.96
C ASP A 468 -25.11 15.71 22.95
N THR A 469 -23.78 15.81 22.95
CA THR A 469 -22.95 15.35 21.81
C THR A 469 -22.19 14.05 22.03
N ASP A 470 -21.75 13.71 23.25
CA ASP A 470 -20.96 12.50 23.57
C ASP A 470 -21.55 11.69 24.74
N ARG A 471 -22.88 11.46 24.68
CA ARG A 471 -23.65 10.77 25.73
C ARG A 471 -23.10 9.38 26.07
N VAL A 472 -22.49 8.68 25.10
CA VAL A 472 -21.88 7.37 25.34
C VAL A 472 -20.75 7.42 26.37
N ARG A 473 -20.09 8.58 26.51
CA ARG A 473 -19.04 8.84 27.50
C ARG A 473 -19.52 9.73 28.66
N GLN A 474 -20.82 9.83 28.92
CA GLN A 474 -21.38 10.64 30.01
C GLN A 474 -20.68 10.39 31.36
N ALA A 475 -20.48 9.12 31.74
CA ALA A 475 -19.81 8.77 32.99
C ALA A 475 -18.35 9.28 33.05
N TYR A 476 -17.65 9.24 31.93
CA TYR A 476 -16.30 9.80 31.81
C TYR A 476 -16.30 11.32 31.94
N TRP A 477 -17.24 12.00 31.29
CA TRP A 477 -17.36 13.46 31.36
C TRP A 477 -17.76 13.94 32.75
N LEU A 478 -18.64 13.21 33.46
CA LEU A 478 -18.97 13.48 34.86
C LEU A 478 -17.74 13.34 35.77
N PHE A 479 -16.96 12.27 35.59
CA PHE A 479 -15.70 12.08 36.30
C PHE A 479 -14.70 13.22 36.02
N ARG A 480 -14.54 13.60 34.75
CA ARG A 480 -13.67 14.71 34.34
C ARG A 480 -14.13 16.02 34.97
N LYS A 481 -15.44 16.30 35.00
CA LYS A 481 -16.02 17.49 35.62
C LYS A 481 -15.59 17.62 37.08
N GLY A 482 -15.71 16.55 37.87
CA GLY A 482 -15.33 16.54 39.28
C GLY A 482 -13.81 16.63 39.53
N SER A 483 -13.00 16.37 38.51
CA SER A 483 -11.53 16.40 38.59
C SER A 483 -10.93 17.77 38.26
N LEU A 484 -11.70 18.67 37.63
CA LEU A 484 -11.27 20.05 37.39
C LEU A 484 -11.32 20.82 38.72
N LYS A 485 -10.15 21.25 39.20
CA LYS A 485 -10.01 22.10 40.39
C LYS A 485 -9.19 23.32 40.03
N ALA A 486 -9.56 24.48 40.57
CA ALA A 486 -8.72 25.67 40.52
C ALA A 486 -7.36 25.36 41.16
N ALA A 487 -6.29 25.91 40.59
CA ALA A 487 -4.99 25.88 41.23
C ALA A 487 -5.12 26.64 42.58
N ALA A 488 -4.79 25.95 43.67
CA ALA A 488 -4.88 26.50 45.03
C ALA A 488 -3.86 27.62 45.28
#